data_AF-A0A7J8ARQ8-F1
#
_entry.id   AF-A0A7J8ARQ8-F1
#
_cell.length_a   1.000
_cell.length_b   1.000
_cell.length_c   1.000
_cell.angle_alpha   90.00
_cell.angle_beta   90.00
_cell.angle_gamma   90.00
#
_symmetry.space_group_name_H-M   'P 1'
#
loop_
_entity.id
_entity.type
_entity.pdbx_description
1 polymer ?
#
loop_
_entity_poly.entity_id
_entity_poly.type
_entity_poly.pdbx_seq_one_letter_code
_entity_poly.pdbx_strand_id
1 'polypeptide(L)'
;MATPASPLAPVAVLMLLLCGAPWTHGRRSDVRVITDENWRDLLEGEWMIEFFAPWCPACQNLQPEWESFAEWGEDLEINVAKVDVTEQPGLSGRFIITALPTVYHCKDGEFRRYQGPRTKKDFINFISEKEWKSIEPVSSWFGPGSILMSSMSALFQLSMWIRTCHNYLIEDLGLPVWGSYTVFALATLLSGLLLGLCMIFLADCLCPSRRHRPQPYPSKKLLPESSQPLRKVEEEHEADDEDVSEEEAERKEGTNKDFTQSAIRQRSVGPSLATDKS
;
A
#
# COMPACT_ATOMS: atom_id res chain seq x y z
N MET A 1 -32.54 -87.02 16.02
CA MET A 1 -32.43 -86.29 14.74
C MET A 1 -32.17 -84.83 15.07
N ALA A 2 -31.07 -84.25 14.61
CA ALA A 2 -30.74 -82.85 14.89
C ALA A 2 -31.27 -81.94 13.78
N THR A 3 -31.86 -80.81 14.14
CA THR A 3 -32.28 -79.76 13.21
C THR A 3 -31.07 -78.93 12.74
N PRO A 4 -30.96 -78.58 11.46
CA PRO A 4 -29.83 -77.79 10.97
C PRO A 4 -29.90 -76.34 11.48
N ALA A 5 -28.83 -75.88 12.14
CA ALA A 5 -28.70 -74.48 12.54
C ALA A 5 -28.42 -73.60 11.31
N SER A 6 -29.19 -72.53 11.15
CA SER A 6 -29.08 -71.62 10.02
C SER A 6 -27.88 -70.64 10.16
N PRO A 7 -27.08 -70.41 9.11
CA PRO A 7 -25.82 -69.66 9.21
C PRO A 7 -25.98 -68.12 9.26
N LEU A 8 -27.19 -67.61 9.50
CA LEU A 8 -27.51 -66.18 9.40
C LEU A 8 -27.10 -65.38 10.66
N ALA A 9 -27.02 -66.02 11.83
CA ALA A 9 -26.64 -65.37 13.08
C ALA A 9 -25.22 -64.73 13.07
N PRO A 10 -24.14 -65.42 12.65
CA PRO A 10 -22.79 -64.82 12.68
C PRO A 10 -22.62 -63.65 11.69
N VAL A 11 -23.33 -63.66 10.57
CA VAL A 11 -23.24 -62.59 9.55
C VAL A 11 -23.87 -61.28 10.05
N ALA A 12 -25.01 -61.37 10.76
CA ALA A 12 -25.67 -60.20 11.34
C ALA A 12 -24.81 -59.53 12.43
N VAL A 13 -24.13 -60.32 13.26
CA VAL A 13 -23.22 -59.80 14.31
C VAL A 13 -21.99 -59.13 13.68
N LEU A 14 -21.43 -59.70 12.60
CA LEU A 14 -20.29 -59.11 11.90
C LEU A 14 -20.64 -57.77 11.22
N MET A 15 -21.84 -57.65 10.64
CA MET A 15 -22.33 -56.39 10.07
C MET A 15 -22.57 -55.31 11.14
N LEU A 16 -23.12 -55.66 12.30
CA LEU A 16 -23.30 -54.72 13.41
C LEU A 16 -21.97 -54.20 13.98
N LEU A 17 -20.93 -55.05 14.02
CA LEU A 17 -19.59 -54.63 14.44
C LEU A 17 -18.90 -53.71 13.43
N LEU A 18 -19.18 -53.86 12.12
CA LEU A 18 -18.66 -52.98 11.06
C LEU A 18 -19.38 -51.63 11.00
N CYS A 19 -20.65 -51.55 11.42
CA CYS A 19 -21.39 -50.28 11.53
C CYS A 19 -21.14 -49.52 12.85
N GLY A 20 -20.45 -50.13 13.81
CA GLY A 20 -20.20 -49.57 15.14
C GLY A 20 -18.94 -48.68 15.27
N ALA A 21 -18.25 -48.38 14.17
CA ALA A 21 -17.15 -47.42 14.19
C ALA A 21 -17.69 -46.03 14.62
N PRO A 22 -17.20 -45.45 15.73
CA PRO A 22 -17.56 -44.07 16.06
C PRO A 22 -17.17 -43.20 14.89
N TRP A 23 -18.12 -42.44 14.34
CA TRP A 23 -17.79 -41.34 13.45
C TRP A 23 -17.03 -40.31 14.29
N THR A 24 -15.71 -40.45 14.32
CA THR A 24 -14.82 -39.35 14.66
C THR A 24 -15.08 -38.27 13.61
N HIS A 25 -16.00 -37.35 13.94
CA HIS A 25 -15.98 -36.03 13.34
C HIS A 25 -14.58 -35.50 13.62
N GLY A 26 -13.70 -35.57 12.62
CA GLY A 26 -12.47 -34.80 12.64
C GLY A 26 -12.91 -33.36 12.80
N ARG A 27 -12.59 -32.75 13.94
CA ARG A 27 -12.88 -31.35 14.22
C ARG A 27 -12.19 -30.55 13.12
N ARG A 28 -12.96 -30.11 12.12
CA ARG A 28 -12.41 -29.33 11.01
C ARG A 28 -11.92 -28.01 11.59
N SER A 29 -10.65 -27.71 11.37
CA SER A 29 -10.12 -26.37 11.54
C SER A 29 -10.81 -25.45 10.52
N ASP A 30 -11.86 -24.72 10.95
CA ASP A 30 -12.58 -23.74 10.11
C ASP A 30 -11.76 -22.45 9.98
N VAL A 31 -10.55 -22.56 9.43
CA VAL A 31 -9.73 -21.39 9.06
C VAL A 31 -10.35 -20.76 7.82
N ARG A 32 -11.11 -19.68 8.01
CA ARG A 32 -11.83 -19.01 6.93
C ARG A 32 -10.87 -18.26 6.01
N VAL A 33 -11.11 -18.37 4.70
CA VAL A 33 -10.34 -17.63 3.70
C VAL A 33 -11.01 -16.28 3.47
N ILE A 34 -10.26 -15.21 3.69
CA ILE A 34 -10.74 -13.83 3.51
C ILE A 34 -10.17 -13.22 2.23
N THR A 35 -11.04 -12.57 1.46
CA THR A 35 -10.82 -12.01 0.13
C THR A 35 -11.29 -10.56 0.06
N ASP A 36 -10.95 -9.85 -1.03
CA ASP A 36 -11.43 -8.49 -1.32
C ASP A 36 -12.98 -8.39 -1.36
N GLU A 37 -13.71 -9.51 -1.45
CA GLU A 37 -15.17 -9.56 -1.45
C GLU A 37 -15.78 -9.67 -0.04
N ASN A 38 -15.22 -10.51 0.84
CA ASN A 38 -15.81 -10.87 2.15
C ASN A 38 -15.11 -10.24 3.37
N TRP A 39 -14.04 -9.44 3.20
CA TRP A 39 -13.32 -8.82 4.34
C TRP A 39 -14.18 -7.98 5.28
N ARG A 40 -15.38 -7.56 4.86
CA ARG A 40 -16.33 -6.83 5.71
C ARG A 40 -16.83 -7.67 6.88
N ASP A 41 -16.84 -8.99 6.74
CA ASP A 41 -17.21 -9.94 7.80
C ASP A 41 -16.30 -9.77 9.04
N LEU A 42 -15.05 -9.32 8.84
CA LEU A 42 -14.10 -9.00 9.90
C LEU A 42 -14.50 -7.80 10.78
N LEU A 43 -15.48 -7.00 10.36
CA LEU A 43 -15.96 -5.84 11.12
C LEU A 43 -16.97 -6.22 12.21
N GLU A 44 -17.47 -7.46 12.21
CA GLU A 44 -18.51 -7.92 13.12
C GLU A 44 -18.00 -9.09 13.97
N GLY A 45 -18.09 -8.98 15.31
CA GLY A 45 -17.63 -10.01 16.24
C GLY A 45 -16.11 -10.02 16.43
N GLU A 46 -15.58 -11.14 16.92
CA GLU A 46 -14.16 -11.30 17.23
C GLU A 46 -13.47 -12.25 16.23
N TRP A 47 -12.31 -11.81 15.72
CA TRP A 47 -11.54 -12.48 14.66
C TRP A 47 -10.04 -12.46 14.96
N MET A 48 -9.36 -13.54 14.58
CA MET A 48 -7.90 -13.61 14.45
C MET A 48 -7.54 -13.89 12.99
N ILE A 49 -6.71 -13.03 12.39
CA ILE A 49 -6.45 -12.98 10.94
C ILE A 49 -4.95 -13.12 10.70
N GLU A 50 -4.55 -14.17 9.97
CA GLU A 50 -3.20 -14.35 9.46
C GLU A 50 -3.08 -13.73 8.05
N PHE A 51 -2.08 -12.87 7.84
CA PHE A 51 -1.61 -12.48 6.51
C PHE A 51 -0.34 -13.27 6.18
N PHE A 52 -0.42 -14.08 5.12
CA PHE A 52 0.65 -15.00 4.71
C PHE A 52 0.94 -14.91 3.19
N ALA A 53 2.02 -15.56 2.77
CA ALA A 53 2.30 -15.85 1.37
C ALA A 53 2.88 -17.28 1.24
N PRO A 54 2.52 -18.03 0.18
CA PRO A 54 2.85 -19.46 0.06
C PRO A 54 4.35 -19.73 -0.10
N TRP A 55 5.09 -18.76 -0.67
CA TRP A 55 6.54 -18.82 -0.84
C TRP A 55 7.34 -18.39 0.41
N CYS A 56 6.69 -17.91 1.48
CA CYS A 56 7.37 -17.40 2.67
C CYS A 56 7.68 -18.52 3.68
N PRO A 57 8.95 -18.86 3.97
CA PRO A 57 9.29 -19.95 4.88
C PRO A 57 8.78 -19.73 6.32
N ALA A 58 8.77 -18.47 6.79
CA ALA A 58 8.25 -18.13 8.10
C ALA A 58 6.72 -18.31 8.20
N CYS A 59 5.98 -18.21 7.08
CA CYS A 59 4.55 -18.52 7.04
C CYS A 59 4.32 -20.03 7.05
N GLN A 60 5.09 -20.79 6.28
CA GLN A 60 5.00 -22.27 6.26
C GLN A 60 5.22 -22.88 7.65
N ASN A 61 6.13 -22.30 8.45
CA ASN A 61 6.33 -22.70 9.85
C ASN A 61 5.17 -22.32 10.78
N LEU A 62 4.38 -21.30 10.44
CA LEU A 62 3.23 -20.83 11.24
C LEU A 62 1.96 -21.63 10.95
N GLN A 63 1.74 -22.05 9.71
CA GLN A 63 0.55 -22.80 9.28
C GLN A 63 0.11 -23.93 10.24
N PRO A 64 0.98 -24.86 10.70
CA PRO A 64 0.54 -25.92 11.62
C PRO A 64 0.11 -25.39 13.00
N GLU A 65 0.75 -24.33 13.51
CA GLU A 65 0.36 -23.69 14.77
C GLU A 65 -0.96 -22.93 14.62
N TRP A 66 -1.19 -22.29 13.46
CA TRP A 66 -2.42 -21.55 13.14
C TRP A 66 -3.63 -22.48 12.97
N GLU A 67 -3.46 -23.57 12.22
CA GLU A 67 -4.51 -24.59 12.07
C GLU A 67 -4.82 -25.27 13.42
N SER A 68 -3.79 -25.57 14.22
CA SER A 68 -3.97 -26.13 15.56
C SER A 68 -4.56 -25.13 16.56
N PHE A 69 -4.43 -23.82 16.35
CA PHE A 69 -5.14 -22.78 17.10
C PHE A 69 -6.61 -22.68 16.67
N ALA A 70 -6.91 -22.78 15.37
CA ALA A 70 -8.28 -22.74 14.85
C ALA A 70 -9.19 -23.86 15.38
N GLU A 71 -8.62 -25.01 15.76
CA GLU A 71 -9.34 -26.07 16.49
C GLU A 71 -9.96 -25.60 17.82
N TRP A 72 -9.51 -24.46 18.38
CA TRP A 72 -9.99 -23.87 19.63
C TRP A 72 -10.88 -22.64 19.40
N GLY A 73 -11.17 -22.28 18.14
CA GLY A 73 -12.00 -21.12 17.80
C GLY A 73 -13.40 -21.19 18.41
N GLU A 74 -14.07 -22.34 18.28
CA GLU A 74 -15.38 -22.58 18.90
C GLU A 74 -15.33 -22.50 20.44
N ASP A 75 -14.32 -23.12 21.06
CA ASP A 75 -14.16 -23.17 22.52
C ASP A 75 -13.78 -21.79 23.13
N LEU A 76 -13.28 -20.86 22.30
CA LEU A 76 -12.87 -19.50 22.68
C LEU A 76 -13.84 -18.41 22.17
N GLU A 77 -14.94 -18.78 21.51
CA GLU A 77 -15.90 -17.87 20.85
C GLU A 77 -15.25 -16.90 19.84
N ILE A 78 -14.22 -17.36 19.11
CA ILE A 78 -13.46 -16.55 18.14
C ILE A 78 -13.37 -17.18 16.75
N ASN A 79 -13.54 -16.37 15.72
CA ASN A 79 -13.36 -16.79 14.33
C ASN A 79 -11.87 -16.72 13.95
N VAL A 80 -11.36 -17.72 13.24
CA VAL A 80 -9.96 -17.75 12.77
C VAL A 80 -9.93 -17.70 11.24
N ALA A 81 -9.09 -16.81 10.70
CA ALA A 81 -9.05 -16.48 9.29
C ALA A 81 -7.62 -16.41 8.74
N LYS A 82 -7.49 -16.55 7.42
CA LYS A 82 -6.24 -16.33 6.67
C LYS A 82 -6.48 -15.54 5.38
N VAL A 83 -5.49 -14.73 5.01
CA VAL A 83 -5.42 -13.91 3.79
C VAL A 83 -4.11 -14.20 3.08
N ASP A 84 -4.19 -14.66 1.83
CA ASP A 84 -3.03 -14.77 0.96
C ASP A 84 -2.77 -13.41 0.29
N VAL A 85 -1.67 -12.74 0.64
CA VAL A 85 -1.34 -11.41 0.09
C VAL A 85 -0.86 -11.46 -1.37
N THR A 86 -0.63 -12.65 -1.93
CA THR A 86 -0.26 -12.83 -3.34
C THR A 86 -1.49 -12.87 -4.25
N GLU A 87 -2.60 -13.41 -3.75
CA GLU A 87 -3.90 -13.44 -4.46
C GLU A 87 -4.75 -12.20 -4.15
N GLN A 88 -4.62 -11.62 -2.95
CA GLN A 88 -5.44 -10.50 -2.46
C GLN A 88 -4.63 -9.21 -2.27
N PRO A 89 -4.15 -8.56 -3.37
CA PRO A 89 -3.36 -7.33 -3.27
C PRO A 89 -4.17 -6.14 -2.73
N GLY A 90 -5.49 -6.13 -2.93
CA GLY A 90 -6.37 -5.12 -2.36
C GLY A 90 -6.36 -5.16 -0.84
N LEU A 91 -6.50 -6.33 -0.22
CA LEU A 91 -6.36 -6.52 1.23
C LEU A 91 -4.96 -6.17 1.74
N SER A 92 -3.91 -6.58 1.02
CA SER A 92 -2.54 -6.22 1.37
C SER A 92 -2.33 -4.69 1.50
N GLY A 93 -2.85 -3.93 0.54
CA GLY A 93 -2.87 -2.46 0.60
C GLY A 93 -3.83 -1.89 1.65
N ARG A 94 -4.99 -2.52 1.87
CA ARG A 94 -6.02 -2.08 2.83
C ARG A 94 -5.59 -2.18 4.29
N PHE A 95 -4.74 -3.16 4.60
CA PHE A 95 -4.18 -3.39 5.94
C PHE A 95 -2.72 -2.93 6.07
N ILE A 96 -2.14 -2.38 5.00
CA ILE A 96 -0.73 -1.94 4.89
C ILE A 96 0.23 -3.06 5.38
N ILE A 97 0.12 -4.23 4.77
CA ILE A 97 0.96 -5.39 5.13
C ILE A 97 2.37 -5.20 4.56
N THR A 98 3.31 -4.83 5.43
CA THR A 98 4.72 -4.57 5.07
C THR A 98 5.66 -5.73 5.38
N ALA A 99 5.22 -6.72 6.16
CA ALA A 99 6.00 -7.88 6.57
C ALA A 99 5.10 -9.11 6.70
N LEU A 100 5.71 -10.31 6.67
CA LEU A 100 5.00 -11.59 6.77
C LEU A 100 5.75 -12.56 7.71
N PRO A 101 5.06 -13.44 8.44
CA PRO A 101 3.62 -13.42 8.68
C PRO A 101 3.22 -12.29 9.63
N THR A 102 2.14 -11.57 9.32
CA THR A 102 1.54 -10.57 10.21
C THR A 102 0.18 -11.07 10.67
N VAL A 103 -0.07 -11.00 11.98
CA VAL A 103 -1.33 -11.41 12.59
C VAL A 103 -2.04 -10.18 13.15
N TYR A 104 -3.33 -10.07 12.85
CA TYR A 104 -4.23 -9.07 13.44
C TYR A 104 -5.32 -9.76 14.24
N HIS A 105 -5.56 -9.23 15.43
CA HIS A 105 -6.83 -9.40 16.14
C HIS A 105 -7.79 -8.33 15.66
N CYS A 106 -9.06 -8.68 15.48
CA CYS A 106 -10.13 -7.71 15.32
C CYS A 106 -11.25 -8.02 16.31
N LYS A 107 -11.83 -6.97 16.88
CA LYS A 107 -13.07 -7.07 17.65
C LYS A 107 -13.97 -5.91 17.29
N ASP A 108 -15.13 -6.20 16.70
CA ASP A 108 -16.17 -5.22 16.35
C ASP A 108 -15.62 -4.03 15.53
N GLY A 109 -14.70 -4.33 14.59
CA GLY A 109 -14.02 -3.36 13.73
C GLY A 109 -12.76 -2.70 14.33
N GLU A 110 -12.42 -2.96 15.60
CA GLU A 110 -11.17 -2.52 16.21
C GLU A 110 -10.02 -3.50 15.95
N PHE A 111 -9.14 -3.15 15.01
CA PHE A 111 -7.98 -3.98 14.66
C PHE A 111 -6.79 -3.71 15.58
N ARG A 112 -6.14 -4.77 16.06
CA ARG A 112 -4.95 -4.75 16.92
C ARG A 112 -3.88 -5.65 16.32
N ARG A 113 -2.67 -5.14 16.11
CA ARG A 113 -1.57 -5.96 15.57
C ARG A 113 -1.01 -6.86 16.68
N TYR A 114 -1.02 -8.17 16.47
CA TYR A 114 -0.43 -9.13 17.40
C TYR A 114 1.10 -9.01 17.40
N GLN A 115 1.71 -9.02 18.59
CA GLN A 115 3.16 -8.83 18.79
C GLN A 115 3.81 -9.93 19.64
N GLY A 116 3.04 -10.94 20.05
CA GLY A 116 3.53 -12.07 20.86
C GLY A 116 4.24 -13.16 20.04
N PRO A 117 4.71 -14.22 20.71
CA PRO A 117 5.26 -15.40 20.03
C PRO A 117 4.15 -16.11 19.25
N ARG A 118 4.46 -16.59 18.05
CA ARG A 118 3.44 -17.16 17.15
C ARG A 118 3.25 -18.67 17.38
N THR A 119 2.85 -19.06 18.59
CA THR A 119 2.52 -20.45 18.95
C THR A 119 1.05 -20.58 19.31
N LYS A 120 0.47 -21.78 19.13
CA LYS A 120 -0.90 -22.13 19.53
C LYS A 120 -1.20 -21.71 20.96
N LYS A 121 -0.27 -21.97 21.90
CA LYS A 121 -0.47 -21.66 23.31
C LYS A 121 -0.60 -20.15 23.52
N ASP A 122 0.29 -19.37 22.91
CA ASP A 122 0.30 -17.92 23.07
C ASP A 122 -0.94 -17.28 22.40
N PHE A 123 -1.45 -17.83 21.29
CA PHE A 123 -2.74 -17.40 20.71
C PHE A 123 -3.94 -17.72 21.62
N ILE A 124 -3.99 -18.92 22.23
CA ILE A 124 -5.05 -19.29 23.18
C ILE A 124 -5.02 -18.38 24.41
N ASN A 125 -3.83 -18.14 24.98
CA ASN A 125 -3.65 -17.24 26.13
C ASN A 125 -4.08 -15.80 25.79
N PHE A 126 -3.63 -15.27 24.65
CA PHE A 126 -3.94 -13.91 24.21
C PHE A 126 -5.45 -13.61 24.13
N ILE A 127 -6.25 -14.58 23.70
CA ILE A 127 -7.72 -14.47 23.63
C ILE A 127 -8.38 -14.74 24.99
N SER A 128 -8.02 -15.83 25.67
CA SER A 128 -8.65 -16.24 26.92
C SER A 128 -8.37 -15.28 28.09
N GLU A 129 -7.13 -14.82 28.23
CA GLU A 129 -6.70 -13.83 29.23
C GLU A 129 -7.02 -12.38 28.79
N LYS A 130 -7.47 -12.19 27.54
CA LYS A 130 -7.84 -10.91 26.93
C LYS A 130 -6.68 -9.90 26.92
N GLU A 131 -5.47 -10.40 26.69
CA GLU A 131 -4.23 -9.60 26.58
C GLU A 131 -4.35 -8.49 25.52
N TRP A 132 -5.17 -8.71 24.48
CA TRP A 132 -5.52 -7.72 23.47
C TRP A 132 -6.00 -6.37 24.04
N LYS A 133 -6.56 -6.33 25.25
CA LYS A 133 -6.95 -5.08 25.93
C LYS A 133 -5.78 -4.17 26.28
N SER A 134 -4.57 -4.73 26.41
CA SER A 134 -3.34 -3.97 26.64
C SER A 134 -2.69 -3.44 25.36
N ILE A 135 -3.15 -3.91 24.19
CA ILE A 135 -2.66 -3.47 22.89
C ILE A 135 -3.54 -2.34 22.36
N GLU A 136 -2.92 -1.21 22.05
CA GLU A 136 -3.59 -0.08 21.40
C GLU A 136 -4.14 -0.49 20.02
N PRO A 137 -5.42 -0.22 19.72
CA PRO A 137 -5.97 -0.48 18.40
C PRO A 137 -5.35 0.45 17.35
N VAL A 138 -5.28 -0.02 16.11
CA VAL A 138 -4.96 0.79 14.95
C VAL A 138 -5.98 1.92 14.86
N SER A 139 -5.51 3.17 14.74
CA SER A 139 -6.39 4.33 14.72
C SER A 139 -7.38 4.25 13.55
N SER A 140 -8.60 4.75 13.76
CA SER A 140 -9.70 4.66 12.78
C SER A 140 -9.37 5.25 11.40
N TRP A 141 -8.43 6.19 11.32
CA TRP A 141 -7.92 6.75 10.07
C TRP A 141 -7.14 5.73 9.22
N PHE A 142 -6.38 4.85 9.86
CA PHE A 142 -5.65 3.73 9.24
C PHE A 142 -6.39 2.39 9.35
N GLY A 143 -7.60 2.37 9.91
CA GLY A 143 -8.45 1.19 9.94
C GLY A 143 -8.94 0.83 8.53
N PRO A 144 -9.11 -0.46 8.20
CA PRO A 144 -9.44 -0.92 6.84
C PRO A 144 -10.77 -0.36 6.31
N GLY A 145 -11.70 0.02 7.19
CA GLY A 145 -12.95 0.68 6.79
C GLY A 145 -12.79 2.12 6.27
N SER A 146 -11.62 2.75 6.41
CA SER A 146 -11.44 4.18 6.09
C SER A 146 -11.34 4.47 4.59
N ILE A 147 -11.66 5.72 4.21
CA ILE A 147 -11.51 6.21 2.84
C ILE A 147 -10.04 6.14 2.40
N LEU A 148 -9.10 6.43 3.31
CA LEU A 148 -7.66 6.34 3.02
C LEU A 148 -7.24 4.89 2.72
N MET A 149 -7.69 3.92 3.53
CA MET A 149 -7.37 2.51 3.29
C MET A 149 -8.05 1.95 2.03
N SER A 150 -9.24 2.45 1.70
CA SER A 150 -9.88 2.16 0.41
C SER A 150 -9.08 2.72 -0.77
N SER A 151 -8.47 3.90 -0.63
CA SER A 151 -7.56 4.46 -1.64
C SER A 151 -6.26 3.66 -1.76
N MET A 152 -5.64 3.27 -0.65
CA MET A 152 -4.43 2.42 -0.65
C MET A 152 -4.71 1.05 -1.29
N SER A 153 -5.84 0.44 -0.97
CA SER A 153 -6.32 -0.81 -1.59
C SER A 153 -6.43 -0.68 -3.12
N ALA A 154 -7.06 0.39 -3.60
CA ALA A 154 -7.19 0.68 -5.03
C ALA A 154 -5.83 0.95 -5.72
N LEU A 155 -4.91 1.66 -5.06
CA LEU A 155 -3.55 1.88 -5.58
C LEU A 155 -2.75 0.57 -5.70
N PHE A 156 -2.88 -0.33 -4.71
CA PHE A 156 -2.22 -1.65 -4.76
C PHE A 156 -2.79 -2.50 -5.90
N GLN A 157 -4.12 -2.61 -6.03
CA GLN A 157 -4.77 -3.29 -7.15
C GLN A 157 -4.37 -2.68 -8.50
N LEU A 158 -4.32 -1.35 -8.62
CA LEU A 158 -3.86 -0.66 -9.83
C LEU A 158 -2.40 -1.02 -10.19
N SER A 159 -1.49 -1.01 -9.20
CA SER A 159 -0.09 -1.36 -9.45
C SER A 159 0.09 -2.82 -9.90
N MET A 160 -0.68 -3.75 -9.32
CA MET A 160 -0.69 -5.15 -9.75
C MET A 160 -1.30 -5.30 -11.14
N TRP A 161 -2.39 -4.59 -11.46
CA TRP A 161 -2.99 -4.58 -12.79
C TRP A 161 -2.01 -4.05 -13.85
N ILE A 162 -1.29 -2.96 -13.58
CA ILE A 162 -0.23 -2.44 -14.46
C ILE A 162 0.84 -3.51 -14.70
N ARG A 163 1.30 -4.21 -13.65
CA ARG A 163 2.28 -5.31 -13.77
C ARG A 163 1.75 -6.46 -14.63
N THR A 164 0.51 -6.87 -14.44
CA THR A 164 -0.13 -7.92 -15.25
C THR A 164 -0.24 -7.50 -16.72
N CYS A 165 -0.64 -6.25 -17.00
CA CYS A 165 -0.67 -5.72 -18.36
C CYS A 165 0.74 -5.62 -18.99
N HIS A 166 1.77 -5.27 -18.21
CA HIS A 166 3.15 -5.22 -18.69
C HIS A 166 3.65 -6.61 -19.12
N ASN A 167 3.42 -7.62 -18.27
CA ASN A 167 3.77 -9.00 -18.58
C ASN A 167 3.00 -9.51 -19.80
N TYR A 168 1.68 -9.27 -19.88
CA TYR A 168 0.87 -9.63 -21.04
C TYR A 168 1.36 -8.99 -22.36
N LEU A 169 1.76 -7.71 -22.32
CA LEU A 169 2.35 -7.03 -23.49
C LEU A 169 3.67 -7.67 -23.96
N ILE A 170 4.48 -8.16 -23.03
CA ILE A 170 5.80 -8.75 -23.34
C ILE A 170 5.70 -10.24 -23.72
N GLU A 171 4.94 -11.01 -22.95
CA GLU A 171 4.88 -12.48 -23.05
C GLU A 171 3.89 -12.95 -24.12
N ASP A 172 2.64 -12.46 -24.10
CA ASP A 172 1.60 -12.88 -25.05
C ASP A 172 1.65 -12.12 -26.38
N LEU A 173 1.94 -10.81 -26.33
CA LEU A 173 2.02 -9.95 -27.51
C LEU A 173 3.45 -9.82 -28.08
N GLY A 174 4.46 -10.37 -27.40
CA GLY A 174 5.85 -10.39 -27.87
C GLY A 174 6.50 -9.01 -28.00
N LEU A 175 5.95 -7.97 -27.37
CA LEU A 175 6.52 -6.62 -27.47
C LEU A 175 7.84 -6.54 -26.70
N PRO A 176 8.86 -5.85 -27.23
CA PRO A 176 10.06 -5.57 -26.47
C PRO A 176 9.71 -4.67 -25.28
N VAL A 177 10.49 -4.78 -24.19
CA VAL A 177 10.22 -4.10 -22.91
C VAL A 177 9.99 -2.59 -23.09
N TRP A 178 10.78 -1.91 -23.94
CA TRP A 178 10.62 -0.49 -24.26
C TRP A 178 9.29 -0.14 -24.95
N GLY A 179 8.74 -1.07 -25.75
CA GLY A 179 7.44 -0.92 -26.39
C GLY A 179 6.32 -0.90 -25.36
N SER A 180 6.36 -1.79 -24.37
CA SER A 180 5.39 -1.78 -23.27
C SER A 180 5.41 -0.45 -22.48
N TYR A 181 6.59 0.08 -22.16
CA TYR A 181 6.72 1.38 -21.49
C TYR A 181 6.20 2.54 -22.35
N THR A 182 6.36 2.46 -23.67
CA THR A 182 5.80 3.46 -24.60
C THR A 182 4.27 3.44 -24.58
N VAL A 183 3.65 2.24 -24.55
CA VAL A 183 2.19 2.08 -24.40
C VAL A 183 1.70 2.66 -23.08
N PHE A 184 2.37 2.36 -21.95
CA PHE A 184 1.99 2.95 -20.66
C PHE A 184 2.16 4.46 -20.61
N ALA A 185 3.23 5.02 -21.17
CA ALA A 185 3.46 6.46 -21.23
C ALA A 185 2.38 7.18 -22.07
N LEU A 186 1.96 6.60 -23.19
CA LEU A 186 0.84 7.14 -23.97
C LEU A 186 -0.48 7.03 -23.21
N ALA A 187 -0.75 5.92 -22.52
CA ALA A 187 -1.96 5.73 -21.73
C ALA A 187 -2.05 6.71 -20.54
N THR A 188 -0.94 6.98 -19.84
CA THR A 188 -0.91 7.96 -18.73
C THR A 188 -1.04 9.41 -19.23
N LEU A 189 -0.42 9.76 -20.36
CA LEU A 189 -0.59 11.07 -20.98
C LEU A 189 -2.04 11.31 -21.45
N LEU A 190 -2.65 10.33 -22.12
CA LEU A 190 -4.03 10.44 -22.61
C LEU A 190 -5.05 10.48 -21.47
N SER A 191 -4.90 9.64 -20.44
CA SER A 191 -5.78 9.67 -19.27
C SER A 191 -5.58 10.94 -18.44
N GLY A 192 -4.35 11.43 -18.26
CA GLY A 192 -4.07 12.71 -17.61
C GLY A 192 -4.69 13.91 -18.34
N LEU A 193 -4.58 13.95 -19.67
CA LEU A 193 -5.22 14.97 -20.50
C LEU A 193 -6.76 14.93 -20.37
N LEU A 194 -7.36 13.74 -20.43
CA LEU A 194 -8.80 13.56 -20.28
C LEU A 194 -9.29 13.99 -18.88
N LEU A 195 -8.60 13.58 -17.82
CA LEU A 195 -8.91 13.98 -16.45
C LEU A 195 -8.76 15.50 -16.24
N GLY A 196 -7.74 16.12 -16.83
CA GLY A 196 -7.55 17.57 -16.82
C GLY A 196 -8.69 18.33 -17.51
N LEU A 197 -9.10 17.89 -18.70
CA LEU A 197 -10.25 18.46 -19.42
C LEU A 197 -11.56 18.29 -18.65
N CYS A 198 -11.79 17.12 -18.05
CA CYS A 198 -12.94 16.89 -17.17
C CYS A 198 -12.91 17.80 -15.94
N MET A 199 -11.74 18.03 -15.32
CA MET A 199 -11.61 18.95 -14.19
C MET A 199 -11.93 20.41 -14.56
N ILE A 200 -11.45 20.89 -15.71
CA ILE A 200 -11.79 22.23 -16.23
C ILE A 200 -13.30 22.34 -16.46
N PHE A 201 -13.91 21.34 -17.12
CA PHE A 201 -15.34 21.32 -17.37
C PHE A 201 -16.19 21.31 -16.08
N LEU A 202 -15.77 20.56 -15.06
CA LEU A 202 -16.41 20.57 -13.74
C LEU A 202 -16.24 21.92 -13.03
N ALA A 203 -15.07 22.55 -13.14
CA ALA A 203 -14.83 23.88 -12.58
C ALA A 203 -15.71 24.95 -13.25
N ASP A 204 -15.87 24.92 -14.58
CA ASP A 204 -16.78 25.80 -15.33
C ASP A 204 -18.25 25.58 -14.96
N CYS A 205 -18.64 24.34 -14.65
CA CYS A 205 -20.00 24.00 -14.17
C CYS A 205 -20.26 24.49 -12.73
N LEU A 206 -19.26 24.40 -11.85
CA LEU A 206 -19.38 24.76 -10.43
C LEU A 206 -19.23 26.27 -10.18
N CYS A 207 -18.37 26.93 -10.97
CA CYS A 207 -18.06 28.34 -10.89
C CYS A 207 -18.44 29.06 -12.20
N PRO A 208 -19.74 29.27 -12.48
CA PRO A 208 -20.17 29.94 -13.71
C PRO A 208 -19.59 31.36 -13.77
N SER A 209 -18.64 31.54 -14.68
CA SER A 209 -17.89 32.78 -14.89
C SER A 209 -18.83 33.98 -15.05
N ARG A 210 -18.90 34.82 -14.02
CA ARG A 210 -19.59 36.12 -14.07
C ARG A 210 -18.80 37.06 -14.97
N ARG A 211 -19.07 36.97 -16.29
CA ARG A 211 -18.47 37.79 -17.34
C ARG A 211 -18.46 39.28 -16.95
N HIS A 212 -17.27 39.84 -16.75
CA HIS A 212 -17.08 41.27 -16.58
C HIS A 212 -17.38 41.99 -17.90
N ARG A 213 -18.15 43.08 -17.84
CA ARG A 213 -18.62 43.83 -19.02
C ARG A 213 -17.66 45.00 -19.30
N PRO A 214 -17.04 45.10 -20.49
CA PRO A 214 -16.21 46.26 -20.83
C PRO A 214 -17.05 47.55 -20.89
N GLN A 215 -16.51 48.65 -20.36
CA GLN A 215 -17.10 50.00 -20.47
C GLN A 215 -16.71 50.68 -21.80
N PRO A 216 -17.58 51.48 -22.45
CA PRO A 216 -17.23 52.20 -23.68
C PRO A 216 -16.47 53.51 -23.42
N TYR A 217 -15.42 53.75 -24.21
CA TYR A 217 -14.64 55.00 -24.20
C TYR A 217 -15.42 56.20 -24.80
N PRO A 218 -15.28 57.43 -24.24
CA PRO A 218 -15.77 58.67 -24.86
C PRO A 218 -14.72 59.38 -25.73
N SER A 219 -15.17 60.05 -26.80
CA SER A 219 -14.35 60.73 -27.81
C SER A 219 -14.42 62.27 -27.70
N LYS A 220 -13.38 63.00 -28.12
CA LYS A 220 -13.39 64.48 -28.33
C LYS A 220 -12.65 64.90 -29.61
N LYS A 221 -13.03 66.08 -30.14
CA LYS A 221 -12.80 66.53 -31.54
C LYS A 221 -11.83 67.74 -31.64
N LEU A 222 -10.88 67.67 -32.60
CA LEU A 222 -10.63 68.60 -33.74
C LEU A 222 -10.48 70.14 -33.50
N LEU A 223 -9.24 70.70 -33.47
CA LEU A 223 -8.49 71.45 -34.54
C LEU A 223 -8.75 73.01 -34.51
N PRO A 224 -7.83 73.96 -34.89
CA PRO A 224 -6.96 73.96 -36.08
C PRO A 224 -5.46 74.43 -35.98
N GLU A 225 -4.64 73.77 -36.80
CA GLU A 225 -3.56 74.27 -37.70
C GLU A 225 -2.49 75.31 -37.27
N SER A 226 -1.23 74.85 -37.13
CA SER A 226 -0.09 75.28 -37.98
C SER A 226 1.18 74.42 -37.75
N SER A 227 2.07 74.39 -38.76
CA SER A 227 3.45 73.87 -38.83
C SER A 227 3.76 72.36 -38.71
N GLN A 228 3.88 71.75 -39.90
CA GLN A 228 4.87 70.74 -40.33
C GLN A 228 4.79 69.26 -39.84
N PRO A 229 5.30 68.29 -40.64
CA PRO A 229 4.82 66.91 -40.57
C PRO A 229 5.78 65.88 -39.94
N LEU A 230 5.16 64.79 -39.49
CA LEU A 230 5.71 63.44 -39.27
C LEU A 230 6.49 63.15 -37.96
N ARG A 231 5.71 62.80 -36.92
CA ARG A 231 5.96 61.72 -35.93
C ARG A 231 7.25 61.75 -35.09
N LYS A 232 7.16 62.31 -33.87
CA LYS A 232 7.72 61.71 -32.64
C LYS A 232 7.10 62.32 -31.37
N VAL A 233 6.23 61.57 -30.69
CA VAL A 233 5.54 61.87 -29.40
C VAL A 233 4.94 60.51 -28.95
N GLU A 234 5.06 59.95 -27.74
CA GLU A 234 5.81 60.14 -26.48
C GLU A 234 6.07 58.68 -25.96
N GLU A 235 7.07 58.32 -25.15
CA GLU A 235 7.25 58.66 -23.71
C GLU A 235 5.99 58.25 -22.87
N GLU A 236 6.07 57.50 -21.76
CA GLU A 236 7.18 57.19 -20.84
C GLU A 236 7.08 55.77 -20.22
N HIS A 237 8.18 55.34 -19.58
CA HIS A 237 8.24 54.52 -18.37
C HIS A 237 7.90 53.01 -18.40
N GLU A 238 8.95 52.17 -18.52
CA GLU A 238 9.17 51.01 -17.64
C GLU A 238 10.68 50.71 -17.56
N ALA A 239 11.15 50.19 -16.42
CA ALA A 239 12.57 50.15 -16.02
C ALA A 239 13.25 48.80 -16.30
N ASP A 240 14.59 48.79 -16.20
CA ASP A 240 15.56 47.72 -15.83
C ASP A 240 15.14 46.24 -15.99
N ASP A 241 15.94 45.32 -16.53
CA ASP A 241 17.41 45.26 -16.68
C ASP A 241 17.82 44.56 -17.99
N GLU A 242 19.05 44.81 -18.46
CA GLU A 242 19.72 43.98 -19.48
C GLU A 242 20.41 42.75 -18.84
N ASP A 243 20.63 41.66 -19.60
CA ASP A 243 21.99 41.34 -20.10
C ASP A 243 21.98 40.23 -21.17
N VAL A 244 23.00 40.20 -22.02
CA VAL A 244 23.16 39.30 -23.18
C VAL A 244 24.61 38.78 -23.27
N SER A 245 24.74 37.45 -23.20
CA SER A 245 25.81 36.59 -23.77
C SER A 245 27.31 36.86 -23.54
N GLU A 246 27.97 35.80 -23.07
CA GLU A 246 29.21 35.21 -23.64
C GLU A 246 30.63 35.78 -23.36
N GLU A 247 31.41 34.87 -22.75
CA GLU A 247 32.81 34.51 -23.06
C GLU A 247 34.02 35.29 -22.50
N GLU A 248 35.19 34.65 -22.65
CA GLU A 248 36.30 34.60 -21.70
C GLU A 248 37.42 35.65 -21.92
N ALA A 249 38.20 35.90 -20.86
CA ALA A 249 39.61 36.27 -20.98
C ALA A 249 40.44 35.81 -19.76
N GLU A 250 41.63 35.24 -20.00
CA GLU A 250 42.56 34.82 -18.94
C GLU A 250 43.20 35.99 -18.16
N ARG A 251 43.62 35.71 -16.91
CA ARG A 251 45.06 35.65 -16.48
C ARG A 251 45.47 36.44 -15.21
N LYS A 252 45.75 35.64 -14.15
CA LYS A 252 46.79 35.80 -13.10
C LYS A 252 46.73 36.94 -12.04
N GLU A 253 46.99 36.45 -10.81
CA GLU A 253 47.95 36.95 -9.78
C GLU A 253 47.35 37.59 -8.51
N GLY A 254 47.82 37.17 -7.33
CA GLY A 254 47.66 37.94 -6.08
C GLY A 254 47.18 37.22 -4.80
N THR A 255 48.09 36.49 -4.14
CA THR A 255 48.33 36.59 -2.68
C THR A 255 47.17 36.43 -1.67
N ASN A 256 46.94 35.19 -1.23
CA ASN A 256 47.25 34.70 0.13
C ASN A 256 47.01 35.64 1.34
N LYS A 257 45.97 35.36 2.16
CA LYS A 257 46.10 34.96 3.59
C LYS A 257 44.73 34.83 4.30
N ASP A 258 44.39 33.61 4.71
CA ASP A 258 43.46 33.38 5.83
C ASP A 258 44.16 33.58 7.17
N PHE A 259 43.44 34.10 8.17
CA PHE A 259 43.88 34.01 9.57
C PHE A 259 42.72 33.87 10.58
N THR A 260 42.37 32.60 10.82
CA THR A 260 42.14 31.94 12.13
C THR A 260 41.56 32.72 13.32
N GLN A 261 40.49 32.17 13.90
CA GLN A 261 40.13 32.26 15.32
C GLN A 261 39.33 30.98 15.68
N SER A 262 39.52 30.22 16.77
CA SER A 262 40.55 30.17 17.83
C SER A 262 40.45 28.84 18.62
N ALA A 263 41.31 28.68 19.66
CA ALA A 263 41.29 27.68 20.74
C ALA A 263 41.93 26.30 20.42
N ILE A 264 43.21 26.06 20.76
CA ILE A 264 43.77 25.66 22.08
C ILE A 264 43.53 24.14 22.35
N ARG A 265 44.50 23.22 22.09
CA ARG A 265 45.77 22.92 22.84
C ARG A 265 45.48 22.22 24.19
N GLN A 266 46.04 21.08 24.62
CA GLN A 266 47.03 20.07 24.13
C GLN A 266 46.69 18.71 24.84
N ARG A 267 47.34 17.53 24.71
CA ARG A 267 48.65 17.07 24.18
C ARG A 267 48.60 15.59 23.72
N SER A 268 49.72 15.11 23.19
CA SER A 268 50.14 13.77 22.69
C SER A 268 50.22 12.56 23.66
N VAL A 269 50.04 11.35 23.13
CA VAL A 269 50.96 10.18 23.30
C VAL A 269 51.09 9.45 21.94
N GLY A 270 52.22 8.75 21.70
CA GLY A 270 52.65 8.18 20.41
C GLY A 270 52.19 6.75 20.07
N PRO A 271 52.83 6.08 19.08
CA PRO A 271 52.22 5.03 18.27
C PRO A 271 52.56 3.58 18.67
N SER A 272 51.73 2.64 18.18
CA SER A 272 52.03 1.21 18.06
C SER A 272 51.44 0.71 16.73
N LEU A 273 52.23 0.58 15.67
CA LEU A 273 52.90 -0.65 15.21
C LEU A 273 51.93 -1.74 14.71
N ALA A 274 52.07 -2.04 13.41
CA ALA A 274 51.44 -3.18 12.75
C ALA A 274 52.38 -4.39 12.73
N THR A 275 51.81 -5.59 12.77
CA THR A 275 52.52 -6.86 12.51
C THR A 275 51.67 -7.77 11.64
N ASP A 276 52.37 -8.55 10.82
CA ASP A 276 51.91 -9.31 9.66
C ASP A 276 51.85 -10.83 9.96
N LYS A 277 51.13 -11.60 9.12
CA LYS A 277 51.01 -13.08 9.06
C LYS A 277 50.41 -13.81 10.27
N SER A 278 49.49 -14.77 10.09
CA SER A 278 49.48 -15.83 9.07
C SER A 278 48.08 -16.25 8.64
#